data_AF-A0A1B0D6C5-F1
#
_entry.id   AF-A0A1B0D6C5-F1
#
_cell.length_a   1.000
_cell.length_b   1.000
_cell.length_c   1.000
_cell.angle_alpha   90.00
_cell.angle_beta   90.00
_cell.angle_gamma   90.00
#
_symmetry.space_group_name_H-M   'P 1'
#
loop_
_entity.id
_entity.type
_entity.pdbx_description
1 polymer ?
#
loop_
_entity_poly.entity_id
_entity_poly.type
_entity_poly.pdbx_seq_one_letter_code
_entity_poly.pdbx_strand_id
1 'polypeptide(L)'
;MELERIRYLIASYLRCRLNKIEGFTQAIIRDEESRRVTDKRLSDEEAAFANEYLSHMETHFQQLVLRHLPRSFPDDPRKRIVQPNLDSHVFVRANENIDSVVLRDDEEEVDLEQGSQHIVPYKLIEDLVLKGKVDLI
;
A
#
# COMPACT_ATOMS: atom_id res chain seq x y z
N MET A 1 24.80 16.78 12.72
CA MET A 1 23.47 17.43 12.73
C MET A 1 22.69 17.24 11.43
N GLU A 2 22.96 17.93 10.32
CA GLU A 2 22.12 17.78 9.09
C GLU A 2 22.16 16.37 8.47
N LEU A 3 23.34 15.75 8.40
CA LEU A 3 23.47 14.39 7.89
C LEU A 3 22.65 13.36 8.70
N GLU A 4 22.54 13.56 10.01
CA GLU A 4 21.77 12.67 10.89
C GLU A 4 20.27 12.82 10.66
N ARG A 5 19.80 14.04 10.39
CA ARG A 5 18.40 14.30 10.04
C ARG A 5 18.01 13.62 8.73
N ILE A 6 18.86 13.73 7.71
CA ILE A 6 18.66 13.06 6.42
C ILE A 6 18.64 11.54 6.60
N ARG A 7 19.61 10.99 7.34
CA ARG A 7 19.66 9.55 7.64
C ARG A 7 18.42 9.07 8.37
N TYR A 8 17.94 9.84 9.35
CA TYR A 8 16.72 9.53 10.08
C TYR A 8 15.50 9.47 9.15
N LEU A 9 15.35 10.48 8.29
CA LEU A 9 14.22 10.57 7.37
C LEU A 9 14.21 9.39 6.36
N ILE A 10 15.36 9.08 5.76
CA ILE A 10 15.50 7.94 4.84
C ILE A 10 15.21 6.63 5.57
N ALA A 11 15.78 6.42 6.75
CA ALA A 11 15.57 5.19 7.51
C ALA A 11 14.10 5.04 7.95
N SER A 12 13.44 6.13 8.33
CA SER A 12 12.00 6.13 8.66
C SER A 12 11.15 5.75 7.45
N TYR A 13 11.42 6.35 6.29
CA TYR A 13 10.75 6.04 5.04
C TYR A 13 10.89 4.57 4.64
N LEU A 14 12.12 4.05 4.65
CA LEU A 14 12.40 2.65 4.29
C LEU A 14 11.74 1.67 5.26
N ARG A 15 11.78 1.93 6.58
CA ARG A 15 11.10 1.09 7.57
C ARG A 15 9.59 1.07 7.36
N CYS A 16 8.99 2.21 7.03
CA CYS A 16 7.56 2.29 6.75
C CYS A 16 7.19 1.44 5.52
N ARG A 17 8.00 1.51 4.45
CA ARG A 17 7.80 0.68 3.26
C ARG A 17 7.93 -0.80 3.56
N LEU A 18 8.98 -1.21 4.26
CA LEU A 18 9.18 -2.61 4.65
C LEU A 18 8.02 -3.15 5.50
N ASN A 19 7.54 -2.38 6.47
CA ASN A 19 6.38 -2.77 7.28
C ASN A 19 5.13 -3.02 6.42
N LYS A 20 4.85 -2.16 5.43
CA LYS A 20 3.75 -2.38 4.48
C LYS A 20 3.98 -3.60 3.60
N ILE A 21 5.21 -3.84 3.15
CA ILE A 21 5.56 -5.01 2.34
C ILE A 21 5.36 -6.29 3.15
N GLU A 22 5.78 -6.35 4.41
CA GLU A 22 5.57 -7.49 5.30
C GLU A 22 4.08 -7.71 5.61
N GLY A 23 3.31 -6.63 5.82
CA GLY A 23 1.88 -6.72 6.13
C GLY A 23 1.00 -7.16 4.95
N PHE A 24 1.37 -6.80 3.72
CA PHE A 24 0.55 -7.01 2.52
C PHE A 24 1.29 -7.76 1.41
N THR A 25 2.28 -8.61 1.75
CA THR A 25 3.24 -9.21 0.79
C THR A 25 2.56 -9.85 -0.42
N GLN A 26 1.59 -10.74 -0.19
CA GLN A 26 0.92 -11.48 -1.27
C GLN A 26 0.07 -10.57 -2.16
N ALA A 27 -0.56 -9.54 -1.60
CA ALA A 27 -1.35 -8.58 -2.38
C ALA A 27 -0.44 -7.72 -3.25
N ILE A 28 0.66 -7.23 -2.69
CA ILE A 28 1.63 -6.39 -3.40
C ILE A 28 2.29 -7.17 -4.54
N ILE A 29 2.73 -8.42 -4.32
CA ILE A 29 3.36 -9.22 -5.38
C ILE A 29 2.39 -9.42 -6.56
N ARG A 30 1.13 -9.75 -6.28
CA ARG A 30 0.11 -9.92 -7.33
C ARG A 30 -0.16 -8.63 -8.10
N ASP A 31 -0.23 -7.52 -7.39
CA ASP A 31 -0.41 -6.21 -8.02
C ASP A 31 0.79 -5.86 -8.91
N GLU A 32 2.02 -6.09 -8.44
CA GLU A 32 3.23 -5.84 -9.25
C GLU A 32 3.37 -6.79 -10.45
N GLU A 33 2.91 -8.04 -10.34
CA GLU A 33 2.85 -8.97 -11.48
C GLU A 33 1.83 -8.52 -12.53
N SER A 34 0.72 -7.91 -12.10
CA SER A 34 -0.32 -7.40 -13.00
C SER A 34 0.07 -6.09 -13.72
N ARG A 35 1.02 -5.34 -13.15
CA ARG A 35 1.45 -4.04 -13.67
C ARG A 35 2.44 -4.17 -14.81
N ARG A 36 2.45 -3.16 -15.68
CA ARG A 36 3.45 -3.04 -16.74
C ARG A 36 4.81 -2.71 -16.13
N VAL A 37 5.89 -3.06 -16.84
CA VAL A 37 7.27 -2.82 -16.38
C VAL A 37 7.54 -1.34 -16.08
N THR A 38 6.89 -0.42 -16.81
CA THR A 38 7.01 1.04 -16.60
C THR A 38 6.31 1.54 -15.34
N ASP A 39 5.36 0.78 -14.81
CA ASP A 39 4.45 1.20 -13.74
C ASP A 39 4.72 0.44 -12.43
N LYS A 40 5.86 -0.26 -12.37
CA LYS A 40 6.29 -0.97 -11.16
C LYS A 40 6.55 0.00 -10.03
N ARG A 41 5.98 -0.26 -8.85
CA ARG A 41 6.11 0.64 -7.66
C ARG A 41 7.10 0.14 -6.60
N LEU A 42 7.61 -1.09 -6.76
CA LEU A 42 8.67 -1.65 -5.92
C LEU A 42 10.04 -1.47 -6.55
N SER A 43 11.07 -1.29 -5.72
CA SER A 43 12.45 -1.46 -6.17
C SER A 43 12.78 -2.94 -6.40
N ASP A 44 13.85 -3.23 -7.14
CA ASP A 44 14.27 -4.61 -7.42
C ASP A 44 14.64 -5.34 -6.12
N GLU A 45 15.26 -4.65 -5.16
CA GLU A 45 15.61 -5.20 -3.85
C GLU A 45 14.37 -5.47 -3.00
N GLU A 46 13.38 -4.56 -3.03
CA GLU A 46 12.11 -4.75 -2.32
C GLU A 46 11.31 -5.92 -2.91
N ALA A 47 11.31 -6.07 -4.24
CA ALA A 47 10.67 -7.20 -4.90
C ALA A 47 11.37 -8.53 -4.55
N ALA A 48 12.70 -8.56 -4.53
CA ALA A 48 13.45 -9.73 -4.08
C ALA A 48 13.14 -10.08 -2.62
N PHE A 49 13.16 -9.09 -1.73
CA PHE A 49 12.82 -9.25 -0.32
C PHE A 49 11.40 -9.79 -0.12
N ALA A 50 10.40 -9.24 -0.83
CA ALA A 50 9.02 -9.69 -0.72
C ALA A 50 8.84 -11.17 -1.12
N ASN A 51 9.50 -11.61 -2.19
CA ASN A 51 9.46 -13.00 -2.65
C ASN A 51 10.14 -13.96 -1.65
N GLU A 52 11.30 -13.57 -1.13
CA GLU A 52 12.01 -14.35 -0.12
C GLU A 52 11.21 -14.46 1.18
N TYR A 53 10.64 -13.34 1.65
CA TYR A 53 9.78 -13.29 2.82
C TYR A 53 8.56 -14.21 2.68
N LEU A 54 7.87 -14.18 1.53
CA LEU A 54 6.73 -15.05 1.26
C LEU A 54 7.13 -16.54 1.29
N SER A 55 8.23 -16.90 0.62
CA SER A 55 8.75 -18.28 0.60
C SER A 55 9.10 -18.78 2.01
N HIS A 56 9.75 -17.95 2.82
CA HIS A 56 10.09 -18.27 4.20
C HIS A 56 8.84 -18.45 5.07
N MET A 57 7.86 -17.56 4.92
CA MET A 57 6.60 -17.63 5.67
C MET A 57 5.81 -18.90 5.31
N GLU A 58 5.71 -19.24 4.02
CA GLU A 58 5.05 -20.46 3.57
C GLU A 58 5.76 -21.71 4.08
N THR A 59 7.08 -21.75 3.99
CA THR A 59 7.90 -22.86 4.52
C THR A 59 7.68 -23.03 6.03
N HIS A 60 7.65 -21.91 6.77
CA HIS A 60 7.43 -21.93 8.20
C HIS A 60 6.03 -22.46 8.55
N PHE A 61 4.98 -21.98 7.90
CA PHE A 61 3.62 -22.49 8.11
C PHE A 61 3.48 -23.97 7.73
N GLN A 62 4.13 -24.40 6.65
CA GLN A 62 4.17 -25.79 6.23
C GLN A 62 4.79 -26.69 7.29
N GLN A 63 5.92 -26.28 7.86
CA GLN A 63 6.62 -27.03 8.90
C GLN A 63 5.88 -27.03 10.24
N LEU A 64 5.24 -25.92 10.62
CA LEU A 64 4.63 -25.77 11.94
C LEU A 64 3.25 -26.43 12.03
N VAL A 65 2.39 -26.22 11.02
CA VAL A 65 0.96 -26.59 11.10
C VAL A 65 0.47 -27.35 9.88
N LEU A 66 0.73 -26.86 8.65
CA LEU A 66 0.01 -27.36 7.47
C LEU A 66 0.31 -28.83 7.16
N ARG A 67 1.53 -29.31 7.42
CA ARG A 67 1.86 -30.74 7.28
C ARG A 67 1.17 -31.65 8.31
N HIS A 68 0.70 -31.08 9.42
CA HIS A 68 0.04 -31.79 10.51
C HIS A 68 -1.49 -31.67 10.46
N LEU A 69 -2.03 -30.86 9.56
CA LEU A 69 -3.47 -30.67 9.40
C LEU A 69 -4.14 -31.92 8.77
N PRO A 70 -5.26 -32.38 9.33
CA PRO A 70 -6.07 -33.42 8.70
C PRO A 70 -6.56 -32.98 7.32
N ARG A 71 -6.67 -33.91 6.37
CA ARG A 71 -7.13 -33.65 4.98
C ARG A 71 -8.54 -33.06 4.88
N SER A 72 -9.32 -33.09 5.96
CA SER A 72 -10.63 -32.45 6.07
C SER A 72 -10.58 -30.93 6.13
N PHE A 73 -9.41 -30.33 6.40
CA PHE A 73 -9.18 -28.89 6.43
C PHE A 73 -8.17 -28.49 5.35
N PRO A 74 -8.57 -28.41 4.08
CA PRO A 74 -7.71 -27.89 3.03
C PRO A 74 -7.41 -26.42 3.30
N ASP A 75 -6.12 -26.09 3.33
CA ASP A 75 -5.63 -24.71 3.35
C ASP A 75 -6.01 -24.02 2.04
N ASP A 76 -6.65 -22.86 2.12
CA ASP A 76 -6.95 -22.03 0.94
C ASP A 76 -6.04 -20.79 0.98
N PRO A 77 -4.96 -20.77 0.17
CA PRO A 77 -4.02 -19.66 0.13
C PRO A 77 -4.70 -18.34 -0.20
N ARG A 78 -5.84 -18.35 -0.92
CA ARG A 78 -6.57 -17.13 -1.30
C ARG A 78 -7.21 -16.42 -0.12
N LYS A 79 -7.55 -17.16 0.93
CA LYS A 79 -8.15 -16.58 2.15
C LYS A 79 -7.11 -15.96 3.08
N ARG A 80 -5.81 -16.21 2.85
CA ARG A 80 -4.71 -15.66 3.65
C ARG A 80 -4.18 -14.33 3.12
N ILE A 81 -4.68 -13.88 1.97
CA ILE A 81 -4.23 -12.62 1.39
C ILE A 81 -4.82 -11.49 2.21
N VAL A 82 -3.95 -10.77 2.90
CA VAL A 82 -4.30 -9.52 3.56
C VAL A 82 -4.27 -8.42 2.51
N GLN A 83 -5.39 -7.72 2.33
CA GLN A 83 -5.49 -6.57 1.42
C GLN A 83 -5.43 -5.25 2.19
N PRO A 84 -4.78 -4.22 1.63
CA PRO A 84 -4.82 -2.88 2.19
C PRO A 84 -6.24 -2.30 2.10
N ASN A 85 -6.69 -1.64 3.17
CA ASN A 85 -7.98 -0.96 3.17
C ASN A 85 -7.88 0.41 2.48
N LEU A 86 -8.33 0.48 1.23
CA LEU A 86 -8.33 1.72 0.44
C LEU A 86 -9.47 2.68 0.82
N ASP A 87 -10.50 2.20 1.51
CA ASP A 87 -11.63 3.02 1.97
C ASP A 87 -11.32 3.72 3.31
N SER A 88 -10.08 3.61 3.80
CA SER A 88 -9.62 4.36 4.97
C SER A 88 -9.65 5.86 4.70
N HIS A 89 -10.26 6.62 5.61
CA HIS A 89 -10.30 8.07 5.52
C HIS A 89 -8.94 8.66 5.93
N VAL A 90 -8.45 9.61 5.14
CA VAL A 90 -7.16 10.27 5.35
C VAL A 90 -7.33 11.78 5.27
N PHE A 91 -6.50 12.51 6.01
CA PHE A 91 -6.42 13.96 5.91
C PHE A 91 -5.51 14.33 4.75
N VAL A 92 -6.01 15.23 3.91
CA VAL A 92 -5.29 15.69 2.73
C VAL A 92 -5.26 17.19 2.65
N ARG A 93 -4.18 17.72 2.08
CA ARG A 93 -4.03 19.13 1.71
C ARG A 93 -3.89 19.23 0.20
N ALA A 94 -4.68 20.09 -0.42
CA ALA A 94 -4.58 20.36 -1.85
C ALA A 94 -3.39 21.29 -2.16
N ASN A 95 -2.52 20.88 -3.09
CA ASN A 95 -1.38 21.69 -3.53
C ASN A 95 -1.76 22.63 -4.69
N GLU A 96 -2.80 22.28 -5.44
CA GLU A 96 -3.34 23.02 -6.59
C GLU A 96 -4.87 23.04 -6.52
N ASN A 97 -5.51 23.93 -7.29
CA ASN A 97 -6.95 23.88 -7.47
C ASN A 97 -7.33 22.64 -8.30
N ILE A 98 -8.18 21.79 -7.76
CA ILE A 98 -8.69 20.58 -8.42
C ILE A 98 -10.21 20.66 -8.36
N ASP A 99 -10.79 20.99 -9.50
CA ASP A 99 -12.24 21.00 -9.66
C ASP A 99 -12.74 19.56 -9.82
N SER A 100 -13.94 19.26 -9.33
CA SER A 100 -14.69 18.02 -9.57
C SER A 100 -14.04 16.70 -9.07
N VAL A 101 -13.69 16.62 -7.79
CA VAL A 101 -13.42 15.30 -7.18
C VAL A 101 -14.75 14.60 -6.89
N VAL A 102 -15.09 13.62 -7.73
CA VAL A 102 -16.32 12.84 -7.58
C VAL A 102 -16.19 11.89 -6.39
N LEU A 103 -16.94 12.16 -5.31
CA LEU A 103 -17.10 11.21 -4.21
C LEU A 103 -17.93 10.01 -4.70
N ARG A 104 -17.53 8.79 -4.30
CA ARG A 104 -18.31 7.59 -4.66
C ARG A 104 -19.65 7.60 -3.92
N ASP A 105 -20.69 7.26 -4.67
CA ASP A 105 -22.07 6.94 -4.28
C ASP A 105 -23.08 8.09 -4.10
N ASP A 106 -22.69 9.37 -4.04
CA ASP A 106 -23.66 10.46 -3.76
C ASP A 106 -23.57 11.73 -4.64
N GLU A 107 -23.15 11.66 -5.92
CA GLU A 107 -23.17 12.82 -6.89
C GLU A 107 -22.52 14.15 -6.39
N GLU A 108 -21.89 14.15 -5.21
CA GLU A 108 -21.26 15.30 -4.59
C GLU A 108 -19.85 15.46 -5.18
N GLU A 109 -19.76 16.43 -6.09
CA GLU A 109 -18.48 16.96 -6.55
C GLU A 109 -17.96 17.93 -5.49
N VAL A 110 -16.78 17.61 -4.94
CA VAL A 110 -16.08 18.53 -4.04
C VAL A 110 -14.95 19.18 -4.80
N ASP A 111 -14.97 20.52 -4.84
CA ASP A 111 -13.87 21.31 -5.36
C ASP A 111 -12.80 21.46 -4.28
N LEU A 112 -11.58 21.03 -4.60
CA LEU A 112 -10.43 21.18 -3.72
C LEU A 112 -9.70 22.47 -4.08
N GLU A 113 -9.91 23.53 -3.31
CA GLU A 113 -9.16 24.76 -3.44
C GLU A 113 -7.72 24.59 -2.93
N GLN A 114 -6.76 25.26 -3.56
CA GLN A 114 -5.36 25.26 -3.16
C GLN A 114 -5.19 25.65 -1.68
N GLY A 115 -4.50 24.81 -0.93
CA GLY A 115 -4.25 24.99 0.50
C GLY A 115 -5.39 24.54 1.43
N SER A 116 -6.56 24.16 0.88
CA SER A 116 -7.65 23.61 1.67
C SER A 116 -7.31 22.21 2.20
N GLN A 117 -7.92 21.86 3.34
CA GLN A 117 -7.73 20.57 4.01
C GLN A 117 -9.06 19.83 4.09
N HIS A 118 -9.04 18.55 3.70
CA HIS A 118 -10.24 17.72 3.61
C HIS A 118 -9.97 16.33 4.18
N ILE A 119 -11.06 15.66 4.59
CA ILE A 119 -11.03 14.26 5.00
C ILE A 119 -11.78 13.47 3.93
N VAL A 120 -11.07 12.59 3.24
CA VAL A 120 -11.65 11.79 2.14
C VAL A 120 -11.12 10.35 2.18
N PRO A 121 -11.88 9.37 1.67
CA PRO A 121 -11.37 8.02 1.45
C PRO A 121 -10.15 8.00 0.53
N TYR A 122 -9.08 7.29 0.91
CA TYR A 122 -7.83 7.24 0.13
C TYR A 122 -8.04 6.77 -1.31
N LYS A 123 -8.96 5.83 -1.53
CA LYS A 123 -9.33 5.30 -2.85
C LYS A 123 -9.67 6.36 -3.90
N LEU A 124 -10.24 7.50 -3.49
CA LEU A 124 -10.67 8.55 -4.41
C LEU A 124 -9.52 9.47 -4.82
N ILE A 125 -8.48 9.54 -4.01
CA ILE A 125 -7.36 10.47 -4.18
C ILE A 125 -6.04 9.77 -4.52
N GLU A 126 -6.01 8.45 -4.63
CA GLU A 126 -4.78 7.69 -4.95
C GLU A 126 -4.06 8.29 -6.18
N ASP A 127 -4.80 8.53 -7.27
CA ASP A 127 -4.26 9.11 -8.49
C ASP A 127 -3.78 10.55 -8.32
N LEU A 128 -4.44 11.33 -7.44
CA LEU A 128 -4.05 12.71 -7.15
C LEU A 128 -2.78 12.77 -6.31
N VAL A 129 -2.62 11.84 -5.36
CA VAL A 129 -1.40 11.67 -4.56
C VAL A 129 -0.24 11.25 -5.46
N LEU A 130 -0.46 10.30 -6.38
CA LEU A 130 0.57 9.86 -7.33
C LEU A 130 1.05 10.98 -8.25
N LYS A 131 0.14 11.89 -8.64
CA LYS A 131 0.45 13.07 -9.46
C LYS A 131 1.05 14.23 -8.65
N GLY A 132 1.10 14.13 -7.31
CA GLY A 132 1.60 15.18 -6.43
C GLY A 132 0.66 16.40 -6.28
N LYS A 133 -0.60 16.27 -6.71
CA LYS A 133 -1.59 17.36 -6.62
C LYS A 133 -2.15 17.54 -5.22
N VAL A 134 -2.06 16.51 -4.39
CA VAL A 134 -2.48 16.52 -2.99
C VAL A 134 -1.42 15.85 -2.12
N ASP A 135 -1.23 16.39 -0.91
CA ASP A 135 -0.35 15.83 0.11
C ASP A 135 -1.17 15.19 1.23
N LEU A 136 -0.70 14.06 1.77
CA LEU A 136 -1.22 13.48 3.00
C LEU A 136 -0.64 14.23 4.21
N ILE A 137 -1.47 14.55 5.20
CA ILE A 137 -1.08 15.27 6.44
C ILE A 137 -1.39 14.48 7.71
#